data_AF-A0A7S3NVW5-F1
#
_entry.id   AF-A0A7S3NVW5-F1
#
_cell.length_a   1.000
_cell.length_b   1.000
_cell.length_c   1.000
_cell.angle_alpha   90.00
_cell.angle_beta   90.00
_cell.angle_gamma   90.00
#
_symmetry.space_group_name_H-M   'P 1'
#
loop_
_entity.id
_entity.type
_entity.pdbx_description
1 polymer ?
#
loop_
_entity_poly.entity_id
_entity_poly.type
_entity_poly.pdbx_seq_one_letter_code
_entity_poly.pdbx_strand_id
1 'polypeptide(L)'
;TLRWSARNIYGTSDPSPTVDILAATKPGVPAAVGLSVLSNGNLQIQWADPSDTGGTNVAITDYVITIIKSDGNYVEDTSLCDGSSSSALSSRNCNFDFSELMLDPFLLVQGNLVKAKVQAKNSVDWSDFSPDVADGD
;
A
#
# COMPACT_ATOMS: atom_id res chain seq x y z
N THR A 1 -0.41 24.34 11.70
CA THR A 1 -0.33 25.77 11.35
C THR A 1 0.77 26.49 12.14
N LEU A 2 1.79 26.98 11.45
CA LEU A 2 2.81 27.87 12.00
C LEU A 2 2.58 29.30 11.48
N ARG A 3 2.67 30.31 12.37
CA ARG A 3 2.61 31.73 12.01
C ARG A 3 3.64 32.50 12.83
N TRP A 4 4.44 33.35 12.19
CA TRP A 4 5.37 34.24 12.91
C TRP A 4 5.14 35.69 12.52
N SER A 5 5.52 36.58 13.43
CA SER A 5 5.46 38.03 13.26
C SER A 5 6.72 38.63 13.86
N ALA A 6 7.35 39.57 13.17
CA ALA A 6 8.56 40.21 13.67
C ALA A 6 8.20 41.43 14.52
N ARG A 7 8.90 41.65 15.64
CA ARG A 7 8.75 42.85 16.46
C ARG A 7 10.04 43.65 16.48
N ASN A 8 9.95 44.95 16.19
CA ASN A 8 11.03 45.91 16.39
C ASN A 8 10.53 47.08 17.26
N ILE A 9 11.37 48.10 17.46
CA ILE A 9 11.05 49.27 18.31
C ILE A 9 9.88 50.11 17.77
N TYR A 10 9.53 49.94 16.49
CA TYR A 10 8.45 50.68 15.82
C TYR A 10 7.12 49.89 15.78
N GLY A 11 7.11 48.63 16.20
CA GLY A 11 5.88 47.82 16.28
C GLY A 11 6.08 46.35 15.91
N THR A 12 4.97 45.63 15.89
CA THR A 12 4.90 44.25 15.39
C THR A 12 4.45 44.29 13.93
N SER A 13 5.14 43.57 13.04
CA SER A 13 4.73 43.42 11.64
C SER A 13 3.41 42.66 11.52
N ASP A 14 2.77 42.76 10.36
CA ASP A 14 1.71 41.82 10.03
C ASP A 14 2.25 40.37 10.10
N PRO A 15 1.40 39.45 10.56
CA PRO A 15 1.76 38.04 10.64
C PRO A 15 2.01 37.43 9.25
N SER A 16 2.95 36.47 9.19
CA SER A 16 3.20 35.70 7.98
C SER A 16 1.95 34.96 7.49
N PRO A 17 1.87 34.59 6.20
CA PRO A 17 0.93 33.56 5.75
C PRO A 17 1.08 32.29 6.60
N THR A 18 -0.03 31.60 6.83
CA THR A 18 -0.01 30.33 7.58
C THR A 18 0.68 29.26 6.74
N VAL A 19 1.68 28.59 7.30
CA VAL A 19 2.26 27.37 6.70
C VAL A 19 1.74 26.18 7.48
N ASP A 20 1.16 25.22 6.76
CA ASP A 20 0.83 23.92 7.32
C ASP A 20 2.05 23.02 7.22
N ILE A 21 2.73 22.85 8.36
CA ILE A 21 3.74 21.83 8.53
C ILE A 21 2.99 20.55 8.89
N LEU A 22 2.81 19.67 7.92
CA LEU A 22 2.31 18.32 8.16
C LEU A 22 3.46 17.52 8.79
N ALA A 23 3.40 17.30 10.10
CA ALA A 23 4.29 16.35 10.76
C ALA A 23 3.80 14.93 10.40
N ALA A 24 4.30 14.40 9.30
CA ALA A 24 3.94 13.07 8.80
C ALA A 24 5.08 12.07 8.95
N THR A 25 4.75 10.80 9.14
CA THR A 25 5.69 9.67 9.12
C THR A 25 5.36 8.73 7.97
N LYS A 26 6.19 7.71 7.73
CA LYS A 26 5.79 6.59 6.87
C LYS A 26 4.51 5.94 7.42
N PRO A 27 3.66 5.34 6.57
CA PRO A 27 2.46 4.68 7.03
C PRO A 27 2.80 3.37 7.78
N GLY A 28 1.85 2.88 8.57
CA GLY A 28 1.89 1.52 9.10
C GLY A 28 1.70 0.46 8.02
N VAL A 29 1.81 -0.82 8.37
CA VAL A 29 1.54 -1.92 7.43
C VAL A 29 0.05 -1.94 7.04
N PRO A 30 -0.28 -2.34 5.79
CA PRO A 30 -1.67 -2.57 5.40
C PRO A 30 -2.39 -3.52 6.36
N ALA A 31 -3.64 -3.20 6.67
CA ALA A 31 -4.47 -4.01 7.55
C ALA A 31 -5.28 -5.05 6.75
N ALA A 32 -5.79 -6.07 7.44
CA ALA A 32 -6.74 -7.05 6.90
C ALA A 32 -6.34 -7.62 5.52
N VAL A 33 -5.03 -7.85 5.31
CA VAL A 33 -4.55 -8.52 4.09
C VAL A 33 -5.08 -9.95 4.10
N GLY A 34 -5.63 -10.41 2.98
CA GLY A 34 -6.20 -11.73 2.86
C GLY A 34 -6.26 -12.23 1.42
N LEU A 35 -6.31 -13.55 1.28
CA LEU A 35 -6.46 -14.27 0.01
C LEU A 35 -7.80 -15.00 0.02
N SER A 36 -8.53 -14.96 -1.09
CA SER A 36 -9.77 -15.71 -1.25
C SER A 36 -9.99 -16.13 -2.71
N VAL A 37 -10.64 -17.26 -2.94
CA VAL A 37 -11.02 -17.69 -4.30
C VAL A 37 -12.45 -17.23 -4.57
N LEU A 38 -12.63 -16.45 -5.63
CA LEU A 38 -13.91 -15.94 -6.07
C LEU A 38 -14.72 -17.04 -6.78
N SER A 39 -16.03 -16.82 -6.93
CA SER A 39 -16.94 -17.78 -7.58
C SER A 39 -16.61 -18.06 -9.05
N ASN A 40 -15.87 -17.17 -9.71
CA ASN A 40 -15.37 -17.36 -11.08
C ASN A 40 -14.06 -18.15 -11.15
N GLY A 41 -13.48 -18.55 -10.01
CA GLY A 41 -12.22 -19.28 -9.93
C GLY A 41 -10.98 -18.40 -9.82
N ASN A 42 -11.11 -17.07 -9.85
CA ASN A 42 -9.98 -16.16 -9.70
C ASN A 42 -9.56 -16.06 -8.24
N LEU A 43 -8.26 -15.89 -8.02
CA LEU A 43 -7.70 -15.56 -6.71
C LEU A 43 -7.81 -14.06 -6.47
N GLN A 44 -8.45 -13.64 -5.39
CA GLN A 44 -8.49 -12.27 -4.94
C GLN A 44 -7.53 -12.06 -3.77
N ILE A 45 -6.64 -11.08 -3.91
CA ILE A 45 -5.90 -10.47 -2.80
C ILE A 45 -6.66 -9.22 -2.39
N GLN A 46 -7.05 -9.11 -1.13
CA GLN A 46 -7.72 -7.94 -0.57
C GLN A 46 -6.91 -7.39 0.61
N TRP A 47 -6.94 -6.07 0.79
CA TRP A 47 -6.34 -5.39 1.93
C TRP A 47 -7.18 -4.18 2.36
N ALA A 48 -6.79 -3.57 3.47
CA ALA A 48 -7.31 -2.30 3.94
C ALA A 48 -6.16 -1.32 4.19
N ASP A 49 -6.50 -0.03 4.20
CA ASP A 49 -5.54 1.02 4.55
C ASP A 49 -4.95 0.74 5.96
N PRO A 50 -3.69 1.12 6.22
CA PRO A 50 -3.12 1.09 7.56
C PRO A 50 -3.96 1.90 8.55
N SER A 51 -4.05 1.43 9.81
CA SER A 51 -4.74 2.20 10.87
C SER A 51 -4.08 3.53 11.17
N ASP A 52 -2.76 3.62 10.95
CA ASP A 52 -1.99 4.85 10.94
C ASP A 52 -1.42 5.08 9.54
N THR A 53 -1.95 6.07 8.83
CA THR A 53 -1.49 6.46 7.50
C THR A 53 -0.27 7.40 7.54
N GLY A 54 0.32 7.61 8.72
CA GLY A 54 1.43 8.53 8.94
C GLY A 54 1.01 9.89 9.49
N GLY A 55 -0.24 10.03 9.96
CA GLY A 55 -0.77 11.26 10.55
C GLY A 55 -2.12 11.73 9.97
N THR A 56 -2.71 12.74 10.61
CA THR A 56 -4.01 13.29 10.19
C THR A 56 -3.92 13.93 8.79
N ASN A 57 -4.85 13.59 7.90
CA ASN A 57 -4.88 14.05 6.50
C ASN A 57 -3.69 13.62 5.64
N VAL A 58 -2.95 12.58 6.05
CA VAL A 58 -1.96 11.92 5.20
C VAL A 58 -2.65 10.77 4.47
N ALA A 59 -2.76 10.88 3.15
CA ALA A 59 -3.40 9.85 2.33
C ALA A 59 -2.40 8.77 1.90
N ILE A 60 -2.89 7.54 1.76
CA ILE A 60 -2.17 6.50 1.03
C ILE A 60 -2.28 6.79 -0.47
N THR A 61 -1.15 6.73 -1.15
CA THR A 61 -1.02 7.09 -2.57
C THR A 61 -0.68 5.90 -3.46
N ASP A 62 -0.22 4.80 -2.87
CA ASP A 62 0.27 3.64 -3.62
C ASP A 62 0.25 2.38 -2.76
N TYR A 63 0.24 1.23 -3.41
CA TYR A 63 0.40 -0.10 -2.83
C TYR A 63 1.38 -0.92 -3.66
N VAL A 64 2.14 -1.80 -3.01
CA VAL A 64 2.91 -2.84 -3.71
C VAL A 64 2.38 -4.19 -3.27
N ILE A 65 1.96 -5.00 -4.23
CA ILE A 65 1.40 -6.33 -4.01
C ILE A 65 2.39 -7.33 -4.57
N THR A 66 2.97 -8.13 -3.68
CA THR A 66 3.94 -9.16 -4.08
C THR A 66 3.39 -10.54 -3.84
N ILE A 67 3.68 -11.46 -4.76
CA ILE A 67 3.32 -12.87 -4.66
C ILE A 67 4.61 -13.68 -4.67
N ILE A 68 4.61 -14.79 -3.92
CA ILE A 68 5.73 -15.73 -3.90
C ILE A 68 5.89 -16.41 -5.27
N LYS A 69 7.13 -16.49 -5.74
CA LYS A 69 7.54 -17.29 -6.90
C LYS A 69 7.78 -18.74 -6.50
N SER A 70 7.89 -19.63 -7.48
CA SER A 70 8.25 -21.04 -7.23
C SER A 70 9.65 -21.23 -6.63
N ASP A 71 10.54 -20.24 -6.78
CA ASP A 71 11.87 -20.23 -6.15
C ASP A 71 11.86 -19.71 -4.69
N GLY A 72 10.71 -19.31 -4.17
CA GLY A 72 10.51 -18.82 -2.80
C GLY A 72 10.73 -17.31 -2.60
N ASN A 73 11.13 -16.57 -3.63
CA ASN A 73 11.25 -15.11 -3.56
C ASN A 73 9.92 -14.42 -3.88
N TYR A 74 9.73 -13.20 -3.39
CA TYR A 74 8.54 -12.40 -3.68
C TYR A 74 8.80 -11.48 -4.87
N VAL A 75 7.80 -11.34 -5.75
CA VAL A 75 7.86 -10.44 -6.90
C VAL A 75 6.52 -9.74 -7.08
N GLU A 76 6.57 -8.50 -7.57
CA GLU A 76 5.43 -7.73 -8.04
C GLU A 76 5.35 -7.82 -9.57
N ASP A 77 4.14 -7.95 -10.09
CA ASP A 77 3.85 -7.78 -11.50
C ASP A 77 2.75 -6.73 -11.69
N THR A 78 3.16 -5.50 -12.01
CA THR A 78 2.24 -4.37 -12.18
C THR A 78 1.35 -4.52 -13.41
N SER A 79 1.66 -5.44 -14.34
CA SER A 79 0.77 -5.72 -15.46
C SER A 79 -0.48 -6.48 -15.03
N LEU A 80 -0.39 -7.25 -13.94
CA LEU A 80 -1.51 -7.94 -13.32
C LEU A 80 -2.18 -7.08 -12.23
N CYS A 81 -1.38 -6.37 -11.43
CA CYS A 81 -1.87 -5.54 -10.34
C CYS A 81 -0.96 -4.34 -10.10
N ASP A 82 -1.36 -3.17 -10.63
CA ASP A 82 -0.72 -1.89 -10.33
C ASP A 82 -1.40 -1.25 -9.11
N GLY A 83 -0.71 -1.24 -7.97
CA GLY A 83 -1.23 -0.68 -6.72
C GLY A 83 -1.34 0.85 -6.70
N SER A 84 -0.79 1.55 -7.69
CA SER A 84 -0.96 2.99 -7.90
C SER A 84 -2.23 3.33 -8.68
N SER A 85 -2.85 2.32 -9.29
CA SER A 85 -4.07 2.50 -10.08
C SER A 85 -5.24 2.97 -9.21
N SER A 86 -6.13 3.78 -9.79
CA SER A 86 -7.32 4.27 -9.07
C SER A 86 -8.21 3.13 -8.57
N SER A 87 -8.28 2.01 -9.30
CA SER A 87 -9.00 0.81 -8.89
C SER A 87 -8.38 0.14 -7.67
N ALA A 88 -7.05 0.02 -7.61
CA ALA A 88 -6.37 -0.55 -6.45
C ALA A 88 -6.53 0.35 -5.22
N LEU A 89 -6.41 1.67 -5.39
CA LEU A 89 -6.60 2.64 -4.29
C LEU A 89 -8.07 2.69 -3.79
N SER A 90 -9.05 2.51 -4.68
CA SER A 90 -10.47 2.57 -4.30
C SER A 90 -11.03 1.24 -3.81
N SER A 91 -10.66 0.12 -4.42
CA SER A 91 -11.23 -1.19 -4.12
C SER A 91 -10.37 -1.98 -3.15
N ARG A 92 -9.07 -1.66 -3.07
CA ARG A 92 -8.06 -2.31 -2.22
C ARG A 92 -8.07 -3.83 -2.41
N ASN A 93 -8.17 -4.23 -3.68
CA ASN A 93 -8.09 -5.61 -4.09
C ASN A 93 -7.48 -5.74 -5.48
N CYS A 94 -6.92 -6.91 -5.75
CA CYS A 94 -6.49 -7.36 -7.06
C CYS A 94 -6.94 -8.80 -7.27
N ASN A 95 -7.39 -9.11 -8.49
CA ASN A 95 -7.85 -10.44 -8.88
C ASN A 95 -6.86 -11.00 -9.90
N PHE A 96 -6.41 -12.23 -9.66
CA PHE A 96 -5.45 -12.95 -10.49
C PHE A 96 -6.11 -14.24 -10.99
N ASP A 97 -5.87 -14.58 -12.24
CA ASP A 97 -6.15 -15.92 -12.74
C ASP A 97 -5.01 -16.85 -12.30
N PHE A 98 -5.32 -18.05 -11.82
CA PHE A 98 -4.28 -19.03 -11.46
C PHE A 98 -3.33 -19.34 -12.62
N SER A 99 -3.81 -19.26 -13.87
CA SER A 99 -2.98 -19.44 -15.06
C SER A 99 -1.90 -18.37 -15.22
N GLU A 100 -2.14 -17.13 -14.77
CA GLU A 100 -1.13 -16.06 -14.77
C GLU A 100 0.01 -16.37 -13.80
N LEU A 101 -0.33 -16.95 -12.64
CA LEU A 101 0.65 -17.33 -11.62
C LEU A 101 1.51 -18.54 -12.03
N MET A 102 1.14 -19.27 -13.09
CA MET A 102 1.94 -20.34 -13.66
C MET A 102 2.97 -19.85 -14.69
N LEU A 103 2.89 -18.58 -15.10
CA LEU A 103 3.80 -17.96 -16.07
C LEU A 103 4.92 -17.19 -15.37
N ASP A 104 5.94 -16.77 -16.14
CA ASP A 104 6.97 -15.84 -15.65
C ASP A 104 6.29 -14.52 -15.23
N PRO A 105 6.62 -13.93 -14.06
CA PRO A 105 7.75 -14.26 -13.18
C PRO A 105 7.47 -15.29 -12.08
N PHE A 106 6.21 -15.67 -11.84
CA PHE A 106 5.80 -16.47 -10.68
C PHE A 106 6.16 -17.96 -10.81
N LEU A 107 5.96 -18.53 -12.00
CA LEU A 107 6.29 -19.91 -12.36
C LEU A 107 5.79 -20.95 -11.34
N LEU A 108 4.63 -20.70 -10.70
CA LEU A 108 4.03 -21.63 -9.74
C LEU A 108 3.48 -22.86 -10.46
N VAL A 109 3.49 -24.00 -9.77
CA VAL A 109 2.89 -25.25 -10.25
C VAL A 109 1.78 -25.71 -9.30
N GLN A 110 0.89 -26.57 -9.81
CA GLN A 110 -0.18 -27.13 -9.01
C GLN A 110 0.38 -27.80 -7.73
N GLY A 111 -0.21 -27.45 -6.58
CA GLY A 111 0.25 -27.88 -5.27
C GLY A 111 1.19 -26.91 -4.57
N ASN A 112 1.67 -25.84 -5.23
CA ASN A 112 2.30 -24.72 -4.54
C ASN A 112 1.25 -23.90 -3.78
N LEU A 113 1.59 -23.48 -2.56
CA LEU A 113 0.80 -22.51 -1.81
C LEU A 113 1.05 -21.12 -2.40
N VAL A 114 -0.03 -20.43 -2.80
CA VAL A 114 0.07 -19.01 -3.15
C VAL A 114 0.18 -18.22 -1.86
N LYS A 115 1.22 -17.38 -1.77
CA LYS A 115 1.42 -16.46 -0.65
C LYS A 115 1.60 -15.05 -1.17
N ALA A 116 1.10 -14.08 -0.42
CA ALA A 116 1.22 -12.68 -0.76
C ALA A 116 1.60 -11.80 0.43
N LYS A 117 2.18 -10.65 0.13
CA LYS A 117 2.43 -9.54 1.06
C LYS A 117 2.13 -8.22 0.37
N VAL A 118 1.62 -7.26 1.15
CA VAL A 118 1.28 -5.92 0.67
C VAL A 118 1.98 -4.87 1.54
N GLN A 119 2.45 -3.78 0.93
CA GLN A 119 2.88 -2.57 1.64
C GLN A 119 2.17 -1.33 1.07
N ALA A 120 2.06 -0.28 1.87
CA ALA A 120 1.40 0.98 1.51
C ALA A 120 2.43 2.12 1.39
N LYS A 121 2.11 3.14 0.59
CA LYS A 121 2.92 4.36 0.48
C LYS A 121 2.10 5.60 0.80
N ASN A 122 2.71 6.58 1.45
CA ASN A 122 2.16 7.93 1.51
C ASN A 122 3.16 8.96 0.92
N SER A 123 2.91 10.24 1.17
CA SER A 123 3.79 11.32 0.70
C SER A 123 5.20 11.33 1.33
N VAL A 124 5.44 10.54 2.39
CA VAL A 124 6.72 10.45 3.11
C VAL A 124 7.55 9.28 2.60
N ASP A 125 7.05 8.05 2.75
CA ASP A 125 7.75 6.82 2.35
C ASP A 125 6.80 5.61 2.30
N TRP A 126 7.35 4.44 2.00
CA TRP A 126 6.71 3.14 2.10
C TRP A 126 6.63 2.63 3.55
N SER A 127 5.56 1.91 3.87
CA SER A 127 5.47 1.08 5.08
C SER A 127 6.42 -0.13 4.98
N ASP A 128 6.52 -0.87 6.07
CA ASP A 128 7.00 -2.26 5.98
C ASP A 128 5.93 -3.13 5.28
N PHE A 129 6.31 -4.32 4.80
CA PHE A 129 5.36 -5.30 4.27
C PHE A 129 4.48 -5.88 5.39
N SER A 130 3.25 -6.23 5.03
CA SER A 130 2.39 -7.08 5.84
C SER A 130 3.04 -8.44 6.14
N PRO A 131 2.58 -9.16 7.16
CA PRO A 131 2.84 -10.59 7.29
C PRO A 131 2.42 -11.36 6.04
N ASP A 132 2.96 -12.57 5.89
CA ASP A 132 2.51 -13.49 4.85
C ASP A 132 1.06 -13.89 5.06
N VAL A 133 0.30 -13.85 3.97
CA VAL A 133 -1.01 -14.50 3.87
C VAL A 133 -0.90 -15.62 2.86
N ALA A 134 -1.58 -16.74 3.09
CA ALA A 134 -1.64 -17.87 2.16
C ALA A 134 -3.08 -18.19 1.75
N ASP A 135 -3.22 -18.79 0.57
CA ASP A 135 -4.41 -19.53 0.18
C ASP A 135 -4.61 -20.70 1.17
N GLY A 136 -5.74 -20.68 1.90
CA GLY A 136 -6.15 -21.77 2.79
C GLY A 136 -6.07 -21.50 4.29
N ASP A 137 -5.72 -20.28 4.70
CA ASP A 137 -5.79 -19.79 6.10
C ASP A 137 -7.17 -19.22 6.48
#